data_AF-A0A0P7GKD6-F1
#
_entry.id   AF-A0A0P7GKD6-F1
#
_cell.length_a   1.000
_cell.length_b   1.000
_cell.length_c   1.000
_cell.angle_alpha   90.00
_cell.angle_beta   90.00
_cell.angle_gamma   90.00
#
_symmetry.space_group_name_H-M   'P 1'
#
loop_
_entity.id
_entity.type
_entity.pdbx_description
1 polymer ?
#
loop_
_entity_poly.entity_id
_entity_poly.type
_entity_poly.pdbx_seq_one_letter_code
_entity_poly.pdbx_strand_id
1 'polypeptide(L)'
;MLDYSHEEKLQARDRVILEKHELATQFVDLLEPDYYLPFAGEYVLAGDLAPLNQYTANPPRIEAYEWFERNVPDDHECVFLNSGEHIDLATGRVSEPFEPIDQETKQAYIETVLAERSLAYEDAPLPEREMLYDRLPAAYENFEANRQSVGFETDTTVLVSLLDDEYVELTFDGEGYQLVESPDLDQYDGYVRVEVDPRLLNWLLQGTEKAHWSDAKIGSHLGIAKQPDIYERQLYNCLGSFHA
;
A
#
# COMPACT_ATOMS: atom_id res chain seq x y z
N MET A 1 -8.53 -5.20 -2.47
CA MET A 1 -9.93 -5.24 -2.03
C MET A 1 -10.32 -6.70 -1.80
N LEU A 2 -10.71 -7.07 -0.59
CA LEU A 2 -11.04 -8.46 -0.21
C LEU A 2 -12.34 -8.93 -0.87
N ASP A 3 -13.26 -7.99 -1.03
CA ASP A 3 -14.61 -8.09 -1.59
C ASP A 3 -14.63 -8.14 -3.12
N TYR A 4 -13.51 -7.85 -3.80
CA TYR A 4 -13.43 -7.88 -5.25
C TYR A 4 -13.17 -9.29 -5.76
N SER A 5 -13.86 -9.64 -6.85
CA SER A 5 -13.50 -10.77 -7.71
C SER A 5 -12.10 -10.60 -8.31
N HIS A 6 -11.57 -11.69 -8.87
CA HIS A 6 -10.28 -11.67 -9.57
C HIS A 6 -10.25 -10.60 -10.67
N GLU A 7 -11.30 -10.52 -11.49
CA GLU A 7 -11.37 -9.58 -12.61
C GLU A 7 -11.51 -8.13 -12.14
N GLU A 8 -12.31 -7.86 -11.10
CA GLU A 8 -12.41 -6.53 -10.50
C GLU A 8 -11.07 -6.05 -9.93
N LYS A 9 -10.28 -6.95 -9.31
CA LYS A 9 -8.92 -6.62 -8.84
C LYS A 9 -8.00 -6.23 -9.98
N LEU A 10 -8.03 -6.97 -11.10
CA LEU A 10 -7.22 -6.65 -12.28
C LEU A 10 -7.64 -5.31 -12.91
N GLN A 11 -8.94 -5.07 -13.05
CA GLN A 11 -9.46 -3.80 -13.59
C GLN A 11 -9.10 -2.62 -12.68
N ALA A 12 -9.21 -2.78 -11.36
CA ALA A 12 -8.83 -1.74 -10.41
C ALA A 12 -7.32 -1.45 -10.46
N ARG A 13 -6.48 -2.49 -10.57
CA ARG A 13 -5.04 -2.35 -10.79
C ARG A 13 -4.75 -1.54 -12.04
N ASP A 14 -5.32 -1.94 -13.18
CA ASP A 14 -5.05 -1.32 -14.48
C ASP A 14 -5.51 0.14 -14.52
N ARG A 15 -6.65 0.44 -13.88
CA ARG A 15 -7.13 1.82 -13.70
C ARG A 15 -6.12 2.68 -12.93
N VAL A 16 -5.57 2.18 -11.82
CA VAL A 16 -4.57 2.92 -11.02
C VAL A 16 -3.26 3.08 -11.80
N ILE A 17 -2.86 2.07 -12.57
CA ILE A 17 -1.67 2.15 -13.43
C ILE A 17 -1.86 3.26 -14.47
N LEU A 18 -3.00 3.29 -15.15
CA LEU A 18 -3.32 4.30 -16.15
C LEU A 18 -3.31 5.71 -15.53
N GLU A 19 -4.01 5.91 -14.42
CA GLU A 19 -4.08 7.20 -13.72
C GLU A 19 -2.68 7.73 -13.35
N LYS A 20 -1.80 6.86 -12.84
CA LYS A 20 -0.42 7.22 -12.51
C LYS A 20 0.38 7.66 -13.74
N HIS A 21 0.23 6.94 -14.85
CA HIS A 21 0.93 7.26 -16.08
C HIS A 21 0.44 8.59 -16.69
N GLU A 22 -0.88 8.80 -16.73
CA GLU A 22 -1.47 10.06 -17.20
C GLU A 22 -1.03 11.24 -16.33
N LEU A 23 -1.04 11.08 -15.01
CA LEU A 23 -0.56 12.11 -14.09
C LEU A 23 0.94 12.39 -14.28
N ALA A 24 1.75 11.35 -14.50
CA ALA A 24 3.18 11.53 -14.76
C ALA A 24 3.44 12.27 -16.08
N THR A 25 2.68 11.99 -17.15
CA THR A 25 2.74 12.75 -18.40
C THR A 25 2.37 14.22 -18.19
N GLN A 26 1.34 14.51 -17.39
CA GLN A 26 0.98 15.91 -17.05
C GLN A 26 2.13 16.66 -16.35
N PHE A 27 2.94 15.98 -15.54
CA PHE A 27 4.12 16.62 -14.94
C PHE A 27 5.18 16.97 -15.97
N VAL A 28 5.38 16.12 -16.99
CA VAL A 28 6.31 16.43 -18.09
C VAL A 28 5.82 17.64 -18.87
N ASP A 29 4.54 17.64 -19.27
CA ASP A 29 3.92 18.75 -20.00
C ASP A 29 3.99 20.08 -19.21
N LEU A 30 3.84 20.02 -17.89
CA LEU A 30 3.84 21.21 -17.04
C LEU A 30 5.24 21.77 -16.81
N LEU A 31 6.24 20.90 -16.69
CA LEU A 31 7.61 21.29 -16.34
C LEU A 31 8.50 21.51 -17.55
N GLU A 32 8.10 21.01 -18.72
CA GLU A 32 8.83 21.07 -19.99
C GLU A 32 10.33 20.71 -19.85
N PRO A 33 10.69 19.54 -19.26
CA PRO A 33 12.08 19.20 -18.99
C PRO A 33 12.82 18.73 -20.25
N ASP A 34 14.11 19.04 -20.38
CA ASP A 34 14.95 18.44 -21.44
C ASP A 34 15.06 16.91 -21.26
N TYR A 35 15.19 16.47 -20.00
CA TYR A 35 15.30 15.07 -19.60
C TYR A 35 14.40 14.78 -18.41
N TYR A 36 13.71 13.63 -18.42
CA TYR A 36 13.00 13.14 -17.25
C TYR A 36 13.30 11.66 -17.02
N LEU A 37 13.33 11.28 -15.74
CA LEU A 37 13.60 9.93 -15.29
C LEU A 37 12.37 9.44 -14.53
N PRO A 38 11.61 8.49 -15.08
CA PRO A 38 10.57 7.81 -14.32
C PRO A 38 11.24 6.89 -13.28
N PHE A 39 11.42 7.40 -12.06
CA PHE A 39 11.92 6.63 -10.93
C PHE A 39 10.84 6.47 -9.87
N ALA A 40 10.08 5.38 -9.98
CA ALA A 40 9.34 4.83 -8.86
C ALA A 40 9.78 3.36 -8.75
N GLY A 41 10.26 2.97 -7.57
CA GLY A 41 10.86 1.66 -7.37
C GLY A 41 9.86 0.53 -7.61
N GLU A 42 10.31 -0.53 -8.29
CA GLU A 42 9.58 -1.79 -8.28
C GLU A 42 9.80 -2.50 -6.94
N TYR A 43 8.73 -3.03 -6.35
CA TYR A 43 8.82 -4.03 -5.30
C TYR A 43 8.02 -5.26 -5.69
N VAL A 44 8.36 -6.37 -5.03
CA VAL A 44 7.76 -7.67 -5.25
C VAL A 44 7.43 -8.26 -3.89
N LEU A 45 6.19 -8.69 -3.74
CA LEU A 45 5.69 -9.35 -2.55
C LEU A 45 6.25 -10.79 -2.48
N ALA A 46 6.59 -11.22 -1.26
CA ALA A 46 7.14 -12.53 -0.96
C ALA A 46 6.23 -13.31 0.00
N GLY A 47 6.56 -14.57 0.24
CA GLY A 47 5.82 -15.45 1.13
C GLY A 47 4.37 -15.63 0.69
N ASP A 48 3.49 -15.68 1.68
CA ASP A 48 2.04 -15.82 1.47
C ASP A 48 1.42 -14.62 0.74
N LEU A 49 2.14 -13.50 0.61
CA LEU A 49 1.73 -12.33 -0.17
C LEU A 49 2.14 -12.41 -1.64
N ALA A 50 3.01 -13.34 -2.04
CA ALA A 50 3.47 -13.48 -3.42
C ALA A 50 2.33 -13.59 -4.46
N PRO A 51 1.22 -14.31 -4.21
CA PRO A 51 0.10 -14.36 -5.14
C PRO A 51 -0.57 -12.99 -5.38
N LEU A 52 -0.39 -12.03 -4.48
CA LEU A 52 -0.97 -10.69 -4.60
C LEU A 52 -0.24 -9.80 -5.60
N ASN A 53 0.99 -10.15 -6.01
CA ASN A 53 1.78 -9.37 -6.98
C ASN A 53 0.97 -9.03 -8.25
N GLN A 54 0.17 -9.97 -8.74
CA GLN A 54 -0.67 -9.79 -9.94
C GLN A 54 -1.73 -8.68 -9.79
N TYR A 55 -2.07 -8.27 -8.57
CA TYR A 55 -3.06 -7.22 -8.29
C TYR A 55 -2.42 -5.90 -7.89
N THR A 56 -1.10 -5.84 -7.74
CA THR A 56 -0.41 -4.60 -7.36
C THR A 56 -0.33 -3.65 -8.54
N ALA A 57 -0.64 -2.38 -8.33
CA ALA A 57 -0.50 -1.32 -9.34
C ALA A 57 0.97 -0.84 -9.42
N ASN A 58 1.87 -1.79 -9.64
CA ASN A 58 3.31 -1.65 -9.74
C ASN A 58 3.81 -2.40 -11.00
N PRO A 59 3.56 -1.86 -12.21
CA PRO A 59 3.93 -2.51 -13.45
C PRO A 59 5.47 -2.56 -13.60
N PRO A 60 6.00 -3.49 -14.42
CA PRO A 60 7.39 -3.46 -14.84
C PRO A 60 7.80 -2.10 -15.41
N ARG A 61 9.02 -1.67 -15.09
CA ARG A 61 9.65 -0.43 -15.57
C ARG A 61 9.63 -0.29 -17.09
N ILE A 62 9.72 -1.41 -17.80
CA ILE A 62 9.64 -1.43 -19.27
C ILE A 62 8.27 -0.98 -19.78
N GLU A 63 7.17 -1.31 -19.09
CA GLU A 63 5.83 -0.85 -19.50
C GLU A 63 5.70 0.66 -19.32
N ALA A 64 6.28 1.22 -18.25
CA ALA A 64 6.33 2.66 -18.05
C ALA A 64 7.18 3.35 -19.12
N TYR A 65 8.36 2.80 -19.44
CA TYR A 65 9.19 3.31 -20.53
C TYR A 65 8.41 3.34 -21.86
N GLU A 66 7.77 2.23 -22.22
CA GLU A 66 6.93 2.15 -23.43
C GLU A 66 5.74 3.12 -23.41
N TRP A 67 5.15 3.39 -22.24
CA TRP A 67 4.09 4.40 -22.12
C TRP A 67 4.63 5.79 -22.47
N PHE A 68 5.73 6.20 -21.86
CA PHE A 68 6.29 7.54 -22.05
C PHE A 68 6.76 7.75 -23.49
N GLU A 69 7.44 6.78 -24.09
CA GLU A 69 7.86 6.83 -25.51
C GLU A 69 6.67 7.00 -26.48
N ARG A 70 5.47 6.56 -26.10
CA ARG A 70 4.25 6.67 -26.93
C ARG A 70 3.46 7.95 -26.68
N ASN A 71 3.55 8.54 -25.50
CA ASN A 71 2.62 9.57 -25.03
C ASN A 71 3.30 10.92 -24.72
N VAL A 72 4.63 10.97 -24.66
CA VAL A 72 5.38 12.21 -24.44
C VAL A 72 6.06 12.63 -25.75
N PRO A 73 6.03 13.92 -26.12
CA PRO A 73 6.75 14.45 -27.28
C PRO A 73 8.28 14.21 -27.26
N ASP A 74 8.87 14.02 -28.45
CA ASP A 74 10.29 13.71 -28.64
C ASP A 74 11.27 14.80 -28.15
N ASP A 75 10.79 16.01 -27.88
CA ASP A 75 11.58 17.11 -27.31
C ASP A 75 11.83 16.96 -25.79
N HIS A 76 11.16 16.00 -25.15
CA HIS A 76 11.45 15.60 -23.77
C HIS A 76 12.01 14.18 -23.77
N GLU A 77 13.29 14.02 -23.40
CA GLU A 77 13.94 12.71 -23.44
C GLU A 77 13.61 11.89 -22.18
N CYS A 78 12.97 10.73 -22.40
CA CYS A 78 12.74 9.72 -21.36
C CYS A 78 14.04 8.97 -21.09
N VAL A 79 14.64 9.18 -19.92
CA VAL A 79 15.88 8.51 -19.53
C VAL A 79 15.55 7.35 -18.60
N PHE A 80 15.97 6.13 -18.95
CA PHE A 80 16.01 4.99 -18.04
C PHE A 80 17.45 4.54 -17.82
N LEU A 81 17.80 4.28 -16.56
CA LEU A 81 19.15 3.86 -16.17
C LEU A 81 19.13 2.45 -15.55
N ASN A 82 20.19 1.69 -15.84
CA ASN A 82 20.52 0.47 -15.10
C ASN A 82 21.12 0.84 -13.73
N SER A 83 21.20 -0.14 -12.83
CA SER A 83 21.78 0.08 -11.50
C SER A 83 23.26 0.46 -11.60
N GLY A 84 23.64 1.61 -11.03
CA GLY A 84 25.00 2.13 -11.07
C GLY A 84 25.34 2.99 -12.30
N GLU A 85 24.43 3.09 -13.26
CA GLU A 85 24.60 3.90 -14.48
C GLU A 85 24.17 5.35 -14.28
N HIS A 86 24.56 6.22 -15.22
CA HIS A 86 24.37 7.66 -15.14
C HIS A 86 24.07 8.30 -16.49
N ILE A 87 23.59 9.54 -16.45
CA ILE A 87 23.48 10.43 -17.61
C ILE A 87 24.38 11.65 -17.41
N ASP A 88 25.12 12.02 -18.46
CA ASP A 88 25.81 13.30 -18.53
C ASP A 88 24.86 14.39 -19.04
N LEU A 89 24.38 15.24 -18.13
CA LEU A 89 23.44 16.32 -18.45
C LEU A 89 23.99 17.38 -19.42
N ALA A 90 25.32 17.49 -19.56
CA ALA A 90 25.90 18.43 -20.52
C ALA A 90 25.86 17.91 -21.96
N THR A 91 25.85 16.58 -22.13
CA THR A 91 25.90 15.93 -23.45
C THR A 91 24.67 15.09 -23.78
N GLY A 92 23.77 14.87 -22.82
CA GLY A 92 22.61 13.99 -22.92
C GLY A 92 22.96 12.50 -22.99
N ARG A 93 24.22 12.12 -22.74
CA ARG A 93 24.67 10.74 -22.96
C ARG A 93 24.48 9.89 -21.73
N VAL A 94 23.72 8.81 -21.87
CA VAL A 94 23.70 7.72 -20.89
C VAL A 94 24.99 6.90 -20.96
N SER A 95 25.46 6.43 -19.81
CA SER A 95 26.69 5.63 -19.71
C SER A 95 26.54 4.27 -20.36
N GLU A 96 25.35 3.66 -20.25
CA GLU A 96 24.98 2.40 -20.91
C GLU A 96 23.49 2.43 -21.31
N PRO A 97 23.09 1.72 -22.38
CA PRO A 97 21.68 1.55 -22.73
C PRO A 97 20.89 0.83 -21.62
N PHE A 98 19.63 1.22 -21.40
CA PHE A 98 18.76 0.51 -20.46
C PHE A 98 18.51 -0.93 -20.91
N GLU A 99 18.69 -1.87 -19.99
CA GLU A 99 18.39 -3.29 -20.19
C GLU A 99 17.18 -3.69 -19.34
N PRO A 100 16.03 -4.02 -19.96
CA PRO A 100 14.86 -4.48 -19.24
C PRO A 100 15.10 -5.81 -18.51
N ILE A 101 14.49 -5.96 -17.34
CA ILE A 101 14.50 -7.23 -16.61
C ILE A 101 13.71 -8.28 -17.41
N ASP A 102 14.25 -9.49 -17.50
CA ASP A 102 13.55 -10.65 -18.03
C ASP A 102 12.37 -11.02 -17.11
N GLN A 103 11.15 -10.85 -17.63
CA GLN A 103 9.93 -11.06 -16.86
C GLN A 103 9.64 -12.54 -16.57
N GLU A 104 10.05 -13.47 -17.42
CA GLU A 104 9.90 -14.91 -17.17
C GLU A 104 10.84 -15.34 -16.04
N THR A 105 12.08 -14.87 -16.06
CA THR A 105 13.07 -15.12 -15.00
C THR A 105 12.62 -14.49 -13.68
N LYS A 106 12.09 -13.26 -13.71
CA LYS A 106 11.50 -12.61 -12.53
C LYS A 106 10.35 -13.43 -11.95
N GLN A 107 9.42 -13.88 -12.79
CA GLN A 107 8.27 -14.68 -12.35
C GLN A 107 8.72 -16.02 -11.75
N ALA A 108 9.67 -16.72 -12.39
CA ALA A 108 10.23 -17.96 -11.86
C ALA A 108 10.90 -17.75 -10.48
N TYR A 109 11.61 -16.63 -10.29
CA TYR A 109 12.20 -16.29 -8.98
C TYR A 109 11.13 -16.02 -7.92
N ILE A 110 10.02 -15.38 -8.28
CA ILE A 110 8.90 -15.18 -7.37
C ILE A 110 8.35 -16.52 -6.89
N GLU A 111 8.03 -17.40 -7.83
CA GLU A 111 7.36 -18.68 -7.54
C GLU A 111 8.26 -19.68 -6.80
N THR A 112 9.55 -19.72 -7.13
CA THR A 112 10.45 -20.76 -6.61
C THR A 112 11.32 -20.32 -5.44
N VAL A 113 11.45 -19.01 -5.21
CA VAL A 113 12.32 -18.47 -4.15
C VAL A 113 11.59 -17.53 -3.21
N LEU A 114 10.84 -16.55 -3.73
CA LEU A 114 10.22 -15.54 -2.87
C LEU A 114 8.96 -16.06 -2.17
N ALA A 115 8.12 -16.84 -2.86
CA ALA A 115 6.89 -17.41 -2.31
C ALA A 115 7.16 -18.35 -1.12
N GLU A 116 8.35 -18.96 -1.05
CA GLU A 116 8.75 -19.87 0.02
C GLU A 116 9.31 -19.16 1.27
N ARG A 117 9.39 -17.82 1.27
CA ARG A 117 9.94 -17.07 2.41
C ARG A 117 8.86 -16.75 3.43
N SER A 118 9.15 -16.97 4.70
CA SER A 118 8.32 -16.45 5.79
C SER A 118 8.60 -14.98 6.07
N LEU A 119 7.55 -14.26 6.45
CA LEU A 119 7.60 -12.89 6.92
C LEU A 119 8.00 -12.88 8.40
N ALA A 120 8.75 -11.86 8.82
CA ALA A 120 9.37 -11.84 10.15
C ALA A 120 8.37 -11.97 11.32
N TYR A 121 7.14 -11.46 11.18
CA TYR A 121 6.12 -11.59 12.22
C TYR A 121 5.55 -13.01 12.31
N GLU A 122 5.69 -13.85 11.28
CA GLU A 122 5.13 -15.19 11.26
C GLU A 122 5.85 -16.13 12.23
N ASP A 123 7.14 -15.85 12.49
CA ASP A 123 7.94 -16.57 13.48
C ASP A 123 7.59 -16.18 14.93
N ALA A 124 6.80 -15.11 15.13
CA ALA A 124 6.35 -14.70 16.46
C ALA A 124 5.25 -15.62 16.99
N PRO A 125 5.18 -15.86 18.31
CA PRO A 125 4.04 -16.56 18.89
C PRO A 125 2.76 -15.75 18.67
N LEU A 126 1.64 -16.46 18.52
CA LEU A 126 0.32 -15.82 18.55
C LEU A 126 0.17 -15.01 19.86
N PRO A 127 -0.30 -13.76 19.80
CA PRO A 127 -0.47 -12.94 21.00
C PRO A 127 -1.61 -13.50 21.86
N GLU A 128 -1.47 -13.35 23.18
CA GLU A 128 -2.59 -13.56 24.10
C GLU A 128 -3.61 -12.42 23.92
N ARG A 129 -4.88 -12.69 24.22
CA ARG A 129 -5.97 -11.71 24.08
C ARG A 129 -5.63 -10.44 24.86
N GLU A 130 -5.23 -10.59 26.12
CA GLU A 130 -4.90 -9.49 27.02
C GLU A 130 -3.82 -8.58 26.43
N MET A 131 -2.82 -9.13 25.72
CA MET A 131 -1.74 -8.34 25.12
C MET A 131 -2.21 -7.35 24.05
N LEU A 132 -3.23 -7.71 23.28
CA LEU A 132 -3.81 -6.84 22.26
C LEU A 132 -4.75 -5.82 22.92
N TYR A 133 -5.63 -6.30 23.81
CA TYR A 133 -6.72 -5.51 24.36
C TYR A 133 -6.23 -4.43 25.34
N ASP A 134 -5.21 -4.74 26.15
CA ASP A 134 -4.61 -3.79 27.10
C ASP A 134 -3.92 -2.60 26.38
N ARG A 135 -3.59 -2.75 25.09
CA ARG A 135 -2.97 -1.69 24.27
C ARG A 135 -3.98 -0.77 23.61
N LEU A 136 -5.22 -1.22 23.41
CA LEU A 136 -6.24 -0.46 22.67
C LEU A 136 -6.51 0.92 23.26
N PRO A 137 -6.57 1.13 24.60
CA PRO A 137 -6.80 2.46 25.16
C PRO A 137 -5.71 3.47 24.74
N ALA A 138 -4.43 3.11 24.92
CA ALA A 138 -3.32 3.98 24.54
C ALA A 138 -3.22 4.16 23.02
N ALA A 139 -3.47 3.10 22.25
CA ALA A 139 -3.51 3.16 20.80
C ALA A 139 -4.60 4.11 20.28
N TYR A 140 -5.77 4.09 20.91
CA TYR A 140 -6.84 5.02 20.60
C TYR A 140 -6.49 6.45 20.98
N GLU A 141 -5.89 6.68 22.16
CA GLU A 141 -5.45 8.03 22.56
C GLU A 141 -4.50 8.66 21.54
N ASN A 142 -3.54 7.89 21.01
CA ASN A 142 -2.61 8.35 19.97
C ASN A 142 -3.31 8.57 18.62
N PHE A 143 -4.21 7.66 18.23
CA PHE A 143 -5.05 7.82 17.04
C PHE A 143 -5.90 9.10 17.11
N GLU A 144 -6.59 9.33 18.22
CA GLU A 144 -7.48 10.46 18.44
C GLU A 144 -6.71 11.77 18.53
N ALA A 145 -5.56 11.79 19.20
CA ALA A 145 -4.67 12.95 19.22
C ALA A 145 -4.23 13.34 17.80
N ASN A 146 -3.87 12.36 16.96
CA ASN A 146 -3.53 12.64 15.57
C ASN A 146 -4.75 13.15 14.79
N ARG A 147 -5.91 12.49 14.91
CA ARG A 147 -7.17 12.90 14.25
C ARG A 147 -7.52 14.35 14.56
N GLN A 148 -7.47 14.74 15.84
CA GLN A 148 -7.69 16.12 16.28
C GLN A 148 -6.64 17.08 15.72
N SER A 149 -5.36 16.68 15.70
CA SER A 149 -4.27 17.53 15.20
C SER A 149 -4.40 17.88 13.71
N VAL A 150 -4.92 16.95 12.91
CA VAL A 150 -5.17 17.17 11.47
C VAL A 150 -6.57 17.70 11.17
N GLY A 151 -7.43 17.80 12.19
CA GLY A 151 -8.81 18.29 12.07
C GLY A 151 -9.68 17.44 11.14
N PHE A 152 -9.54 16.11 11.22
CA PHE A 152 -10.23 15.18 10.32
C PHE A 152 -11.46 14.54 10.98
N GLU A 153 -12.59 14.57 10.26
CA GLU A 153 -13.86 13.96 10.63
C GLU A 153 -14.44 13.29 9.37
N THR A 154 -15.08 12.13 9.55
CA THR A 154 -15.77 11.40 8.49
C THR A 154 -16.83 10.49 9.10
N ASP A 155 -17.91 10.22 8.37
CA ASP A 155 -18.94 9.25 8.75
C ASP A 155 -18.47 7.80 8.49
N THR A 156 -17.34 7.62 7.80
CA THR A 156 -16.75 6.30 7.51
C THR A 156 -16.22 5.65 8.79
N THR A 157 -16.69 4.44 9.07
CA THR A 157 -16.23 3.65 10.23
C THR A 157 -15.06 2.74 9.83
N VAL A 158 -14.02 2.64 10.67
CA VAL A 158 -12.92 1.69 10.45
C VAL A 158 -13.09 0.48 11.37
N LEU A 159 -13.09 -0.72 10.80
CA LEU A 159 -13.15 -1.99 11.52
C LEU A 159 -11.79 -2.69 11.39
N VAL A 160 -11.04 -2.83 12.47
CA VAL A 160 -9.74 -3.53 12.49
C VAL A 160 -9.91 -4.89 13.13
N SER A 161 -9.59 -5.97 12.42
CA SER A 161 -9.67 -7.34 12.95
C SER A 161 -8.74 -7.52 14.15
N LEU A 162 -9.20 -8.20 15.21
CA LEU A 162 -8.42 -8.56 16.39
C LEU A 162 -8.04 -10.05 16.36
N LEU A 163 -8.75 -10.87 17.14
CA LEU A 163 -8.65 -12.32 17.22
C LEU A 163 -10.01 -12.91 16.85
N ASP A 164 -10.00 -14.08 16.22
CA ASP A 164 -11.22 -14.75 15.75
C ASP A 164 -12.07 -13.79 14.90
N ASP A 165 -13.37 -13.64 15.20
CA ASP A 165 -14.29 -12.74 14.50
C ASP A 165 -14.52 -11.40 15.26
N GLU A 166 -13.62 -11.02 16.17
CA GLU A 166 -13.69 -9.75 16.92
C GLU A 166 -12.98 -8.61 16.18
N TYR A 167 -13.53 -7.39 16.27
CA TYR A 167 -13.00 -6.18 15.64
C TYR A 167 -12.98 -5.00 16.61
N VAL A 168 -12.02 -4.10 16.42
CA VAL A 168 -12.08 -2.74 16.96
C VAL A 168 -12.79 -1.86 15.94
N GLU A 169 -13.88 -1.26 16.36
CA GLU A 169 -14.61 -0.24 15.63
C GLU A 169 -14.09 1.15 16.03
N LEU A 170 -13.57 1.89 15.06
CA LEU A 170 -13.03 3.23 15.22
C LEU A 170 -13.91 4.22 14.45
N THR A 171 -14.46 5.19 15.18
CA THR A 171 -15.15 6.35 14.61
C THR A 171 -14.21 7.56 14.53
N PHE A 172 -14.57 8.53 13.69
CA PHE A 172 -13.76 9.72 13.42
C PHE A 172 -14.40 11.00 13.97
N ASP A 173 -15.23 10.87 14.99
CA ASP A 173 -16.00 11.93 15.65
C ASP A 173 -15.55 12.20 17.11
N GLY A 174 -14.63 11.39 17.63
CA GLY A 174 -14.14 11.47 19.01
C GLY A 174 -15.02 10.75 20.04
N GLU A 175 -15.96 9.90 19.61
CA GLU A 175 -16.82 9.13 20.52
C GLU A 175 -16.13 7.89 21.13
N GLY A 176 -14.91 7.58 20.70
CA GLY A 176 -14.13 6.47 21.24
C GLY A 176 -13.86 5.37 20.22
N TYR A 177 -13.71 4.16 20.75
CA TYR A 177 -13.72 2.93 19.98
C TYR A 177 -14.66 1.93 20.67
N GLN A 178 -15.14 0.95 19.91
CA GLN A 178 -15.95 -0.15 20.42
C GLN A 178 -15.37 -1.49 20.01
N LEU A 179 -15.70 -2.53 20.77
CA LEU A 179 -15.40 -3.92 20.41
C LEU A 179 -16.67 -4.55 19.88
N VAL A 180 -16.59 -5.11 18.69
CA VAL A 180 -17.72 -5.75 18.02
C VAL A 180 -17.33 -7.15 17.57
N GLU A 181 -18.26 -8.09 17.64
CA GLU A 181 -18.08 -9.47 17.19
C GLU A 181 -18.92 -9.68 15.94
N SER A 182 -18.30 -10.21 14.87
CA SER A 182 -18.96 -10.47 13.59
C SER A 182 -19.82 -9.31 13.08
N PRO A 183 -19.25 -8.11 12.86
CA PRO A 183 -20.02 -6.92 12.48
C PRO A 183 -20.78 -7.15 11.16
N ASP A 184 -22.06 -6.79 11.15
CA ASP A 184 -22.92 -6.80 9.97
C ASP A 184 -22.64 -5.55 9.14
N LEU A 185 -21.88 -5.71 8.07
CA LEU A 185 -21.39 -4.60 7.23
C LEU A 185 -22.53 -3.80 6.57
N ASP A 186 -23.72 -4.37 6.44
CA ASP A 186 -24.90 -3.69 5.88
C ASP A 186 -25.48 -2.62 6.83
N GLN A 187 -25.03 -2.58 8.09
CA GLN A 187 -25.48 -1.59 9.09
C GLN A 187 -24.67 -0.29 9.06
N TYR A 188 -23.58 -0.24 8.29
CA TYR A 188 -22.71 0.94 8.21
C TYR A 188 -23.00 1.70 6.91
N ASP A 189 -23.21 3.02 7.01
CA ASP A 189 -23.38 3.89 5.85
C ASP A 189 -22.10 3.96 4.98
N GLY A 190 -20.95 3.86 5.63
CA GLY A 190 -19.65 3.70 4.99
C GLY A 190 -18.65 3.04 5.93
N TYR A 191 -17.81 2.15 5.40
CA TYR A 191 -16.81 1.43 6.20
C TYR A 191 -15.49 1.19 5.47
N VAL A 192 -14.43 1.00 6.25
CA VAL A 192 -13.18 0.37 5.84
C VAL A 192 -12.89 -0.76 6.81
N ARG A 193 -12.97 -2.01 6.33
CA ARG A 193 -12.59 -3.20 7.09
C ARG A 193 -11.14 -3.57 6.78
N VAL A 194 -10.35 -3.71 7.83
CA VAL A 194 -8.92 -4.02 7.81
C VAL A 194 -8.73 -5.39 8.47
N GLU A 195 -8.41 -6.38 7.65
CA GLU A 195 -7.98 -7.71 8.08
C GLU A 195 -6.46 -7.73 8.22
N VAL A 196 -5.96 -8.23 9.34
CA VAL A 196 -4.53 -8.27 9.67
C VAL A 196 -4.19 -9.51 10.48
N ASP A 197 -3.02 -10.10 10.23
CA ASP A 197 -2.52 -11.21 11.05
C ASP A 197 -2.34 -10.76 12.52
N PRO A 198 -2.85 -11.51 13.52
CA PRO A 198 -2.75 -11.09 14.93
C PRO A 198 -1.32 -10.84 15.41
N ARG A 199 -0.33 -11.57 14.88
CA ARG A 199 1.09 -11.38 15.21
C ARG A 199 1.58 -10.01 14.71
N LEU A 200 1.18 -9.64 13.50
CA LEU A 200 1.48 -8.33 12.92
C LEU A 200 0.69 -7.21 13.62
N LEU A 201 -0.58 -7.42 13.94
CA LEU A 201 -1.37 -6.46 14.71
C LEU A 201 -0.71 -6.16 16.05
N ASN A 202 -0.27 -7.19 16.77
CA ASN A 202 0.47 -7.00 18.01
C ASN A 202 1.67 -6.08 17.80
N TRP A 203 2.47 -6.29 16.74
CA TRP A 203 3.62 -5.43 16.40
C TRP A 203 3.20 -4.00 16.08
N LEU A 204 2.16 -3.82 15.28
CA LEU A 204 1.60 -2.50 14.94
C LEU A 204 1.17 -1.74 16.19
N LEU A 205 0.50 -2.41 17.15
CA LEU A 205 0.10 -1.82 18.42
C LEU A 205 1.26 -1.56 19.39
N GLN A 206 2.47 -2.08 19.16
CA GLN A 206 3.66 -1.70 19.94
C GLN A 206 4.36 -0.44 19.44
N GLY A 207 3.89 0.10 18.31
CA GLY A 207 4.42 1.31 17.72
C GLY A 207 5.54 1.09 16.70
N THR A 208 6.03 2.22 16.20
CA THR A 208 6.80 2.30 14.95
C THR A 208 8.18 1.65 15.01
N GLU A 209 8.69 1.34 16.21
CA GLU A 209 9.93 0.57 16.37
C GLU A 209 9.78 -0.90 15.94
N LYS A 210 8.54 -1.41 15.90
CA LYS A 210 8.24 -2.80 15.53
C LYS A 210 7.65 -2.92 14.14
N ALA A 211 6.61 -2.14 13.86
CA ALA A 211 5.95 -2.10 12.56
C ALA A 211 5.23 -0.76 12.38
N HIS A 212 5.07 -0.34 11.13
CA HIS A 212 4.34 0.88 10.80
C HIS A 212 3.10 0.55 9.96
N TRP A 213 1.96 1.13 10.29
CA TRP A 213 0.68 0.89 9.59
C TRP A 213 0.74 1.25 8.10
N SER A 214 1.44 2.33 7.73
CA SER A 214 1.61 2.68 6.32
C SER A 214 2.37 1.61 5.55
N ASP A 215 3.39 1.01 6.18
CA ASP A 215 4.27 0.04 5.54
C ASP A 215 3.55 -1.29 5.42
N ALA A 216 2.79 -1.68 6.46
CA ALA A 216 1.88 -2.82 6.40
C ALA A 216 0.86 -2.67 5.26
N LYS A 217 0.26 -1.48 5.10
CA LYS A 217 -0.68 -1.19 4.00
C LYS A 217 0.00 -1.25 2.62
N ILE A 218 1.14 -0.57 2.45
CA ILE A 218 1.86 -0.50 1.18
C ILE A 218 2.41 -1.88 0.76
N GLY A 219 2.91 -2.64 1.74
CA GLY A 219 3.40 -4.00 1.57
C GLY A 219 2.32 -5.07 1.46
N SER A 220 1.04 -4.69 1.33
CA SER A 220 -0.10 -5.62 1.19
C SER A 220 -0.29 -6.59 2.36
N HIS A 221 0.21 -6.26 3.55
CA HIS A 221 0.00 -7.05 4.77
C HIS A 221 -1.41 -6.89 5.35
N LEU A 222 -2.12 -5.84 4.93
CA LEU A 222 -3.48 -5.54 5.35
C LEU A 222 -4.47 -5.94 4.25
N GLY A 223 -5.40 -6.84 4.56
CA GLY A 223 -6.57 -7.08 3.74
C GLY A 223 -7.56 -5.94 3.90
N ILE A 224 -7.92 -5.26 2.82
CA ILE A 224 -8.85 -4.12 2.89
C ILE A 224 -10.15 -4.46 2.15
N ALA A 225 -11.30 -4.27 2.78
CA ALA A 225 -12.60 -4.13 2.13
C ALA A 225 -13.17 -2.76 2.50
N LYS A 226 -13.88 -2.08 1.59
CA LYS A 226 -14.41 -0.75 1.89
C LYS A 226 -15.61 -0.43 1.01
N GLN A 227 -16.55 0.30 1.57
CA GLN A 227 -17.73 0.79 0.87
C GLN A 227 -18.04 2.20 1.39
N PRO A 228 -18.21 3.21 0.52
CA PRO A 228 -17.96 3.20 -0.92
C PRO A 228 -16.48 3.00 -1.28
N ASP A 229 -16.15 2.66 -2.53
CA ASP A 229 -14.75 2.58 -3.03
C ASP A 229 -14.12 3.98 -3.17
N ILE A 230 -13.92 4.66 -2.02
CA ILE A 230 -13.30 5.98 -1.91
C ILE A 230 -12.02 5.85 -1.08
N TYR A 231 -10.96 6.52 -1.51
CA TYR A 231 -9.70 6.57 -0.77
C TYR A 231 -9.60 7.85 0.05
N GLU A 232 -9.96 7.76 1.33
CA GLU A 232 -9.81 8.88 2.27
C GLU A 232 -8.40 8.92 2.86
N ARG A 233 -7.52 9.72 2.26
CA ARG A 233 -6.09 9.78 2.65
C ARG A 233 -5.89 10.07 4.14
N GLN A 234 -6.73 10.91 4.73
CA GLN A 234 -6.63 11.34 6.12
C GLN A 234 -7.07 10.23 7.09
N LEU A 235 -8.04 9.39 6.71
CA LEU A 235 -8.41 8.19 7.48
C LEU A 235 -7.19 7.28 7.69
N TYR A 236 -6.45 6.99 6.62
CA TYR A 236 -5.24 6.16 6.72
C TYR A 236 -4.08 6.87 7.44
N ASN A 237 -4.03 8.21 7.41
CA ASN A 237 -3.07 8.96 8.20
C ASN A 237 -3.35 8.82 9.71
N CYS A 238 -4.61 8.93 10.12
CA CYS A 238 -5.02 8.70 11.51
C CYS A 238 -4.75 7.26 11.94
N LEU A 239 -5.12 6.28 11.11
CA LEU A 239 -4.81 4.86 11.39
C LEU A 239 -3.30 4.62 11.55
N GLY A 240 -2.47 5.42 10.88
CA GLY A 240 -1.02 5.49 11.09
C GLY A 240 -0.59 5.64 12.55
N SER A 241 -1.39 6.33 13.36
CA SER A 241 -1.15 6.63 14.77
C SER A 241 -1.84 5.66 15.73
N PHE A 242 -2.50 4.60 15.24
CA PHE A 242 -3.20 3.63 16.08
C PHE A 242 -2.22 2.61 16.69
N HIS A 243 -1.44 3.05 17.67
CA HIS A 243 -0.45 2.25 18.39
C HIS A 243 -0.22 2.81 19.79
N ALA A 244 0.11 1.96 20.76
CA ALA A 244 0.29 2.35 22.17
C ALA A 244 1.61 3.09 22.43
#